data_AF-A0A8B9AW37-F1
#
_entry.id   AF-A0A8B9AW37-F1
#
_cell.length_a   1.000
_cell.length_b   1.000
_cell.length_c   1.000
_cell.angle_alpha   90.00
_cell.angle_beta   90.00
_cell.angle_gamma   90.00
#
_symmetry.space_group_name_H-M   'P 1'
#
loop_
_entity.id
_entity.type
_entity.pdbx_description
1 polymer ?
#
loop_
_entity_poly.entity_id
_entity_poly.type
_entity_poly.pdbx_seq_one_letter_code
_entity_poly.pdbx_strand_id
1 'polypeptide(L)'
;MEASGRRYRSVAPQPASGRNRSSIHSLGTDLLCAIFSRLDLFVLVRCSVVCKSWNNVIYQSSLMRDLYYKKNPRIRSSSDISIPLETSMKIYLEELAMEQHRLALTSGSAEVHQWTGHPVRVNICRMKRGVILTGVGDKVLRLWSAESCKYLDEYSLPDMNPLVDCDFDESKIVGMTSAQLCIWRRRGQRSIFQLREAIFQHGLCMRYVDPEAVIGCDDGRARIFDMYSGSCSRIIRMHSGPVTCLATDDQLILGGSTFGSVTLADLSSGERLGFLKSSFSPTGMKSMCFNPHSFLLFAGSTAGYAHCWDLRTLRPLWEVRASSNVIYATQHLSSDTSTLVVGGLDGVLRILNQSTGEIISSLVVNASLKDNKEVVEKKASVLSGVSFVESIPRCLRPPITCLAVGMRKVVTTHNEKFVRVWRFHE
;
A
#
# COMPACT_ATOMS: atom_id res chain seq x y z
N MET A 1 -67.94 -24.57 59.37
CA MET A 1 -66.63 -24.85 59.98
C MET A 1 -65.99 -25.95 59.16
N GLU A 2 -64.78 -25.70 58.65
CA GLU A 2 -63.77 -26.66 58.12
C GLU A 2 -64.24 -27.71 57.06
N ALA A 3 -63.57 -28.04 55.96
CA ALA A 3 -62.28 -27.70 55.38
C ALA A 3 -62.29 -28.13 53.88
N SER A 4 -61.20 -27.78 53.19
CA SER A 4 -60.61 -28.45 52.00
C SER A 4 -60.93 -27.92 50.58
N GLY A 5 -59.88 -27.40 49.94
CA GLY A 5 -59.39 -27.98 48.67
C GLY A 5 -59.32 -27.10 47.42
N ARG A 6 -58.08 -26.75 47.02
CA ARG A 6 -57.56 -26.52 45.63
C ARG A 6 -57.99 -25.19 44.95
N ARG A 7 -57.16 -24.44 44.20
CA ARG A 7 -55.95 -24.73 43.40
C ARG A 7 -55.17 -23.42 43.16
N TYR A 8 -53.85 -23.48 43.21
CA TYR A 8 -52.93 -22.44 42.73
C TYR A 8 -53.00 -22.28 41.20
N ARG A 9 -53.02 -21.04 40.70
CA ARG A 9 -52.52 -20.67 39.36
C ARG A 9 -51.59 -19.47 39.50
N SER A 10 -50.32 -19.72 39.23
CA SER A 10 -49.24 -18.74 39.09
C SER A 10 -49.39 -17.95 37.80
N VAL A 11 -49.37 -16.63 37.87
CA VAL A 11 -49.12 -15.75 36.71
C VAL A 11 -47.82 -15.01 37.00
N ALA A 12 -46.83 -15.22 36.12
CA ALA A 12 -45.50 -14.64 36.22
C ALA A 12 -45.51 -13.13 35.96
N PRO A 13 -44.70 -12.33 36.67
CA PRO A 13 -44.50 -10.92 36.34
C PRO A 13 -43.59 -10.77 35.10
N GLN A 14 -44.03 -9.96 34.14
CA GLN A 14 -43.23 -9.60 32.96
C GLN A 14 -42.00 -8.78 33.35
N PRO A 15 -40.82 -9.03 32.74
CA PRO A 15 -39.63 -8.23 32.99
C PRO A 15 -39.69 -6.88 32.26
N ALA A 16 -39.14 -5.88 32.95
CA ALA A 16 -39.09 -4.47 32.58
C ALA A 16 -38.52 -4.19 31.18
N SER A 17 -39.05 -3.14 30.57
CA SER A 17 -38.69 -2.58 29.27
C SER A 17 -37.19 -2.35 29.10
N GLY A 18 -36.60 -3.14 28.20
CA GLY A 18 -35.25 -2.89 27.70
C GLY A 18 -35.19 -1.55 26.98
N ARG A 19 -34.24 -0.69 27.38
CA ARG A 19 -33.80 0.47 26.62
C ARG A 19 -33.35 0.01 25.23
N ASN A 20 -34.22 0.15 24.22
CA ASN A 20 -33.82 0.04 22.83
C ASN A 20 -32.82 1.16 22.54
N ARG A 21 -31.53 0.82 22.43
CA ARG A 21 -30.55 1.67 21.76
C ARG A 21 -31.07 1.84 20.34
N SER A 22 -31.57 3.03 20.00
CA SER A 22 -31.97 3.38 18.63
C SER A 22 -30.74 3.29 17.74
N SER A 23 -30.51 2.10 17.18
CA SER A 23 -29.45 1.90 16.21
C SER A 23 -29.71 2.83 15.04
N ILE A 24 -28.66 3.44 14.52
CA ILE A 24 -28.67 4.37 13.38
C ILE A 24 -29.37 3.80 12.12
N HIS A 25 -29.69 2.50 12.12
CA HIS A 25 -30.52 1.81 11.14
C HIS A 25 -31.99 2.24 11.12
N SER A 26 -32.48 2.97 12.13
CA SER A 26 -33.85 3.47 12.17
C SER A 26 -34.01 4.91 11.62
N LEU A 27 -32.94 5.55 11.15
CA LEU A 27 -33.06 6.85 10.49
C LEU A 27 -33.54 6.70 9.05
N GLY A 28 -34.51 7.53 8.67
CA GLY A 28 -34.98 7.64 7.28
C GLY A 28 -33.86 8.04 6.33
N THR A 29 -33.98 7.61 5.07
CA THR A 29 -33.00 7.87 4.00
C THR A 29 -32.66 9.34 3.85
N ASP A 30 -33.61 10.24 4.05
CA ASP A 30 -33.42 11.69 3.89
C ASP A 30 -32.59 12.31 5.01
N LEU A 31 -32.74 11.82 6.24
CA LEU A 31 -31.90 12.21 7.37
C LEU A 31 -30.47 11.70 7.21
N LEU A 32 -30.29 10.48 6.69
CA LEU A 32 -28.98 9.95 6.35
C LEU A 32 -28.32 10.76 5.22
N CYS A 33 -29.08 11.17 4.19
CA CYS A 33 -28.60 12.08 3.15
C CYS A 33 -28.12 13.42 3.74
N ALA A 34 -28.93 14.03 4.62
CA ALA A 34 -28.56 15.28 5.27
C ALA A 34 -27.29 15.13 6.13
N ILE A 35 -27.16 14.04 6.90
CA ILE A 35 -25.98 13.76 7.72
C ILE A 35 -24.76 13.55 6.83
N PHE A 36 -24.79 12.62 5.86
CA PHE A 36 -23.58 12.38 5.09
C PHE A 36 -23.23 13.52 4.12
N SER A 37 -24.17 14.42 3.76
CA SER A 37 -23.82 15.65 3.01
C SER A 37 -22.92 16.61 3.80
N ARG A 38 -22.84 16.46 5.13
CA ARG A 38 -22.01 17.28 6.03
C ARG A 38 -20.67 16.64 6.37
N LEU A 39 -20.46 15.37 6.02
CA LEU A 39 -19.22 14.65 6.29
C LEU A 39 -18.16 14.92 5.22
N ASP A 40 -16.90 14.78 5.60
CA ASP A 40 -15.79 14.77 4.65
C ASP A 40 -15.85 13.53 3.75
N LEU A 41 -15.32 13.64 2.53
CA LEU A 41 -15.28 12.56 1.54
C LEU A 41 -14.67 11.26 2.09
N PHE A 42 -13.58 11.36 2.86
CA PHE A 42 -12.96 10.17 3.44
C PHE A 42 -13.84 9.48 4.47
N VAL A 43 -14.61 10.25 5.24
CA VAL A 43 -15.56 9.71 6.22
C VAL A 43 -16.76 9.12 5.49
N LEU A 44 -17.23 9.77 4.42
CA LEU A 44 -18.30 9.27 3.55
C LEU A 44 -17.95 7.91 2.93
N VAL A 45 -16.73 7.76 2.37
CA VAL A 45 -16.27 6.49 1.81
C VAL A 45 -16.18 5.41 2.88
N ARG A 46 -15.75 5.73 4.11
CA ARG A 46 -15.79 4.75 5.20
C ARG A 46 -17.22 4.35 5.56
N CYS A 47 -18.13 5.31 5.63
CA CYS A 47 -19.55 5.06 5.86
C CYS A 47 -20.13 4.15 4.77
N SER A 48 -19.69 4.26 3.51
CA SER A 48 -20.18 3.40 2.43
C SER A 48 -19.81 1.93 2.59
N VAL A 49 -18.78 1.61 3.38
CA VAL A 49 -18.33 0.23 3.64
C VAL A 49 -18.97 -0.38 4.89
N VAL A 50 -19.66 0.43 5.72
CA VAL A 50 -20.26 -0.05 6.98
C VAL A 50 -21.41 -1.03 6.74
N CYS A 51 -22.32 -0.72 5.82
CA CYS A 51 -23.45 -1.58 5.50
C CYS A 51 -24.03 -1.31 4.11
N LYS A 52 -24.76 -2.29 3.56
CA LYS A 52 -25.38 -2.19 2.23
C LYS A 52 -26.37 -1.03 2.10
N SER A 53 -27.09 -0.71 3.18
CA SER A 53 -28.06 0.41 3.16
C SER A 53 -27.36 1.77 3.07
N TRP A 54 -26.27 1.98 3.82
CA TRP A 54 -25.49 3.21 3.72
C TRP A 54 -24.79 3.32 2.37
N ASN A 55 -24.26 2.21 1.85
CA ASN A 55 -23.70 2.16 0.50
C ASN A 55 -24.72 2.60 -0.56
N ASN A 56 -25.95 2.06 -0.47
CA ASN A 56 -27.04 2.40 -1.38
C ASN A 56 -27.42 3.89 -1.26
N VAL A 57 -27.61 4.41 -0.03
CA VAL A 57 -27.90 5.83 0.18
C VAL A 57 -26.80 6.75 -0.36
N ILE A 58 -25.53 6.36 -0.24
CA ILE A 58 -24.40 7.19 -0.68
C ILE A 58 -24.27 7.19 -2.21
N TYR A 59 -24.40 6.03 -2.87
CA TYR A 59 -24.11 5.90 -4.30
C TYR A 59 -25.35 5.92 -5.22
N GLN A 60 -26.53 5.56 -4.73
CA GLN A 60 -27.75 5.43 -5.55
C GLN A 60 -28.79 6.54 -5.28
N SER A 61 -28.63 7.33 -4.21
CA SER A 61 -29.56 8.42 -3.90
C SER A 61 -29.35 9.64 -4.81
N SER A 62 -30.40 10.07 -5.50
CA SER A 62 -30.42 11.29 -6.32
C SER A 62 -30.21 12.56 -5.47
N LEU A 63 -30.78 12.58 -4.26
CA LEU A 63 -30.64 13.71 -3.33
C LEU A 63 -29.19 13.90 -2.89
N MET A 64 -28.43 12.82 -2.70
CA MET A 64 -27.01 12.93 -2.39
C MET A 64 -26.23 13.49 -3.54
N ARG A 65 -26.48 12.99 -4.75
CA ARG A 65 -25.83 13.47 -5.96
C ARG A 65 -26.02 14.98 -6.13
N ASP A 66 -27.25 15.48 -5.96
CA ASP A 66 -27.56 16.89 -6.11
C ASP A 66 -26.96 17.78 -5.01
N LEU A 67 -26.97 17.32 -3.75
CA LEU A 67 -26.37 18.04 -2.62
C LEU A 67 -24.86 18.14 -2.75
N TYR A 68 -24.20 17.09 -3.23
CA TYR A 68 -22.76 17.05 -3.44
C TYR A 68 -22.33 17.92 -4.63
N TYR A 69 -23.02 17.84 -5.77
CA TYR A 69 -22.72 18.72 -6.91
C TYR A 69 -22.91 20.20 -6.60
N LYS A 70 -23.90 20.56 -5.77
CA LYS A 70 -24.08 21.95 -5.31
C LYS A 70 -22.93 22.46 -4.45
N LYS A 71 -22.28 21.59 -3.67
CA LYS A 71 -21.15 21.95 -2.80
C LYS A 71 -19.83 22.15 -3.55
N ASN A 72 -19.66 21.48 -4.70
CA ASN A 72 -18.41 21.51 -5.48
C ASN A 72 -18.64 22.07 -6.91
N PRO A 73 -18.86 23.38 -7.07
CA PRO A 73 -19.23 23.99 -8.36
C PRO A 73 -18.09 24.13 -9.38
N ARG A 74 -16.81 23.98 -8.96
CA ARG A 74 -15.62 24.24 -9.81
C ARG A 74 -15.50 23.39 -11.08
N ILE A 75 -16.30 22.34 -11.22
CA ILE A 75 -16.20 21.36 -12.32
C ILE A 75 -17.37 21.52 -13.31
N ARG A 76 -18.32 22.44 -13.09
CA ARG A 76 -19.26 22.85 -14.16
C ARG A 76 -18.59 23.69 -15.24
N SER A 77 -17.42 24.30 -14.96
CA SER A 77 -16.75 25.26 -15.84
C SER A 77 -15.59 24.69 -16.66
N SER A 78 -15.20 23.42 -16.50
CA SER A 78 -14.30 22.74 -17.43
C SER A 78 -15.13 22.17 -18.59
N SER A 79 -15.54 23.05 -19.48
CA SER A 79 -16.33 22.78 -20.68
C SER A 79 -15.51 22.07 -21.78
N ASP A 80 -14.87 20.95 -21.45
CA ASP A 80 -14.27 20.04 -22.45
C ASP A 80 -14.42 18.55 -22.10
N ILE A 81 -15.13 18.22 -21.01
CA ILE A 81 -15.60 16.85 -20.75
C ILE A 81 -17.08 16.97 -20.41
N SER A 82 -17.94 16.65 -21.38
CA SER A 82 -19.32 16.30 -21.12
C SER A 82 -19.34 15.03 -20.28
N ILE A 83 -19.19 15.18 -18.95
CA ILE A 83 -19.37 14.08 -18.00
C ILE A 83 -20.82 13.58 -18.22
N PRO A 84 -21.03 12.35 -18.71
CA PRO A 84 -22.37 11.85 -18.95
C PRO A 84 -23.16 11.87 -17.64
N LEU A 85 -24.44 12.24 -17.70
CA LEU A 85 -25.39 12.16 -16.58
C LEU A 85 -25.47 10.75 -15.93
N GLU A 86 -24.87 9.75 -16.58
CA GLU A 86 -24.77 8.34 -16.21
C GLU A 86 -23.48 7.95 -15.45
N THR A 87 -22.56 8.88 -15.20
CA THR A 87 -21.35 8.56 -14.43
C THR A 87 -21.74 8.25 -12.99
N SER A 88 -21.48 7.02 -12.55
CA SER A 88 -21.82 6.58 -11.20
C SER A 88 -21.18 7.51 -10.16
N MET A 89 -21.94 7.89 -9.12
CA MET A 89 -21.42 8.67 -7.97
C MET A 89 -20.15 8.07 -7.38
N LYS A 90 -19.95 6.76 -7.57
CA LYS A 90 -18.75 6.05 -7.14
C LYS A 90 -17.49 6.51 -7.87
N ILE A 91 -17.50 6.54 -9.20
CA ILE A 91 -16.36 7.00 -10.01
C ILE A 91 -16.06 8.47 -9.66
N TYR A 92 -17.10 9.29 -9.54
CA TYR A 92 -16.95 10.70 -9.17
C TYR A 92 -16.27 10.90 -7.81
N LEU A 93 -16.71 10.15 -6.77
CA LEU A 93 -16.10 10.24 -5.44
C LEU A 93 -14.66 9.69 -5.42
N GLU A 94 -14.37 8.68 -6.24
CA GLU A 94 -13.02 8.15 -6.41
C GLU A 94 -12.08 9.18 -7.04
N GLU A 95 -12.47 9.81 -8.14
CA GLU A 95 -11.69 10.88 -8.80
C GLU A 95 -11.39 12.04 -7.85
N LEU A 96 -12.41 12.51 -7.12
CA LEU A 96 -12.25 13.61 -6.17
C LEU A 96 -11.30 13.23 -5.02
N ALA A 97 -11.42 12.01 -4.49
CA ALA A 97 -10.49 11.51 -3.48
C ALA A 97 -9.05 11.44 -4.02
N MET A 98 -8.84 11.10 -5.29
CA MET A 98 -7.53 11.12 -5.93
C MET A 98 -7.00 12.54 -6.15
N GLU A 99 -7.85 13.48 -6.54
CA GLU A 99 -7.43 14.88 -6.70
C GLU A 99 -6.99 15.48 -5.36
N GLN A 100 -7.76 15.23 -4.30
CA GLN A 100 -7.40 15.58 -2.93
C GLN A 100 -6.12 14.89 -2.45
N HIS A 101 -5.91 13.62 -2.84
CA HIS A 101 -4.66 12.92 -2.56
C HIS A 101 -3.47 13.60 -3.21
N ARG A 102 -3.62 13.94 -4.50
CA ARG A 102 -2.58 14.59 -5.30
C ARG A 102 -2.22 15.93 -4.71
N LEU A 103 -3.20 16.79 -4.44
CA LEU A 103 -2.98 18.11 -3.85
C LEU A 103 -2.28 18.02 -2.49
N ALA A 104 -2.68 17.09 -1.63
CA ALA A 104 -2.03 16.88 -0.34
C ALA A 104 -0.55 16.46 -0.50
N LEU A 105 -0.23 15.62 -1.50
CA LEU A 105 1.15 15.20 -1.77
C LEU A 105 2.01 16.30 -2.41
N THR A 106 1.43 17.13 -3.27
CA THR A 106 2.19 18.13 -4.04
C THR A 106 2.38 19.45 -3.30
N SER A 107 1.34 19.94 -2.63
CA SER A 107 1.31 21.27 -1.98
C SER A 107 1.04 21.22 -0.49
N GLY A 108 0.65 20.05 0.03
CA GLY A 108 0.25 19.90 1.42
C GLY A 108 1.41 19.94 2.41
N SER A 109 1.07 20.19 3.67
CA SER A 109 2.01 20.04 4.79
C SER A 109 2.12 18.56 5.20
N ALA A 110 3.31 18.14 5.60
CA ALA A 110 3.57 16.75 5.99
C ALA A 110 3.95 16.64 7.47
N GLU A 111 3.20 15.80 8.18
CA GLU A 111 3.44 15.41 9.57
C GLU A 111 3.92 13.97 9.63
N VAL A 112 4.91 13.70 10.46
CA VAL A 112 5.57 12.40 10.56
C VAL A 112 5.31 11.82 11.94
N HIS A 113 4.52 10.76 12.00
CA HIS A 113 4.37 9.96 13.21
C HIS A 113 5.42 8.85 13.21
N GLN A 114 6.26 8.83 14.24
CA GLN A 114 7.32 7.85 14.42
C GLN A 114 7.02 7.00 15.65
N TRP A 115 7.03 5.68 15.51
CA TRP A 115 6.93 4.76 16.66
C TRP A 115 7.93 3.61 16.52
N THR A 116 8.17 2.91 17.63
CA THR A 116 9.00 1.69 17.65
C THR A 116 8.21 0.53 17.07
N GLY A 117 8.51 0.12 15.84
CA GLY A 117 7.86 -1.03 15.22
C GLY A 117 8.42 -2.35 15.75
N HIS A 118 9.75 -2.47 15.80
CA HIS A 118 10.43 -3.70 16.20
C HIS A 118 11.66 -3.40 17.07
N PRO A 119 12.09 -4.34 17.92
CA PRO A 119 13.22 -4.11 18.83
C PRO A 119 14.58 -4.01 18.13
N VAL A 120 14.70 -4.43 16.86
CA VAL A 120 15.97 -4.43 16.11
C VAL A 120 15.96 -3.51 14.88
N ARG A 121 15.58 -4.01 13.68
CA ARG A 121 15.62 -3.23 12.44
C ARG A 121 14.44 -3.55 11.53
N VAL A 122 13.75 -2.53 11.01
CA VAL A 122 12.64 -2.73 10.07
C VAL A 122 13.10 -2.47 8.65
N ASN A 123 13.12 -3.51 7.83
CA ASN A 123 13.59 -3.38 6.45
C ASN A 123 12.44 -3.27 5.45
N ILE A 124 11.30 -3.90 5.74
CA ILE A 124 10.19 -4.05 4.80
C ILE A 124 8.92 -3.46 5.39
N CYS A 125 8.21 -2.70 4.57
CA CYS A 125 6.83 -2.32 4.82
C CYS A 125 5.94 -2.55 3.60
N ARG A 126 4.71 -2.98 3.87
CA ARG A 126 3.62 -3.04 2.89
C ARG A 126 2.40 -2.39 3.52
N MET A 127 1.63 -1.68 2.72
CA MET A 127 0.37 -1.10 3.18
C MET A 127 -0.75 -1.47 2.21
N LYS A 128 -1.83 -2.00 2.76
CA LYS A 128 -3.06 -2.30 2.01
C LYS A 128 -4.26 -1.98 2.92
N ARG A 129 -5.23 -1.24 2.38
CA ARG A 129 -6.50 -0.87 3.06
C ARG A 129 -6.30 -0.25 4.46
N GLY A 130 -5.30 0.62 4.62
CA GLY A 130 -5.03 1.30 5.90
C GLY A 130 -4.39 0.43 6.98
N VAL A 131 -4.00 -0.80 6.66
CA VAL A 131 -3.20 -1.68 7.53
C VAL A 131 -1.77 -1.71 7.01
N ILE A 132 -0.80 -1.67 7.92
CA ILE A 132 0.63 -1.72 7.62
C ILE A 132 1.16 -3.07 8.10
N LEU A 133 1.77 -3.82 7.19
CA LEU A 133 2.60 -4.97 7.53
C LEU A 133 4.06 -4.54 7.57
N THR A 134 4.72 -4.90 8.66
CA THR A 134 6.15 -4.64 8.86
C THR A 134 6.86 -5.96 9.07
N GLY A 135 7.95 -6.15 8.34
CA GLY A 135 8.77 -7.35 8.39
C GLY A 135 10.21 -7.03 8.74
N VAL A 136 10.78 -7.89 9.59
CA VAL A 136 12.12 -7.73 10.18
C VAL A 136 12.95 -8.97 9.92
N GLY A 137 14.27 -8.80 9.94
CA GLY A 137 15.23 -9.91 9.95
C GLY A 137 15.19 -10.75 11.23
N ASP A 138 14.52 -10.28 12.28
CA ASP A 138 14.06 -11.11 13.39
C ASP A 138 12.77 -11.79 12.96
N LYS A 139 12.51 -12.98 13.49
CA LYS A 139 11.48 -13.95 13.06
C LYS A 139 10.03 -13.48 13.11
N VAL A 140 9.72 -12.19 13.05
CA VAL A 140 8.42 -11.65 13.40
C VAL A 140 7.93 -10.67 12.35
N LEU A 141 6.70 -10.91 11.87
CA LEU A 141 5.90 -9.96 11.12
C LEU A 141 4.89 -9.30 12.06
N ARG A 142 4.75 -7.97 11.99
CA ARG A 142 3.76 -7.23 12.79
C ARG A 142 2.81 -6.44 11.91
N LEU A 143 1.52 -6.49 12.27
CA LEU A 143 0.46 -5.69 11.68
C LEU A 143 0.15 -4.48 12.55
N TRP A 144 -0.05 -3.34 11.89
CA TRP A 144 -0.34 -2.06 12.51
C TRP A 144 -1.50 -1.36 11.81
N SER A 145 -2.23 -0.52 12.54
CA SER A 145 -3.19 0.41 11.94
C SER A 145 -2.48 1.68 11.45
N ALA A 146 -2.64 2.06 10.17
CA ALA A 146 -2.05 3.30 9.63
C ALA A 146 -2.69 4.60 10.19
N GLU A 147 -3.80 4.50 10.91
CA GLU A 147 -4.52 5.64 11.48
C GLU A 147 -4.19 5.87 12.93
N SER A 148 -4.21 4.80 13.72
CA SER A 148 -3.94 4.90 15.14
C SER A 148 -2.48 4.61 15.47
N CYS A 149 -1.70 4.11 14.50
CA CYS A 149 -0.36 3.54 14.71
C CYS A 149 -0.34 2.45 15.79
N LYS A 150 -1.50 1.87 16.12
CA LYS A 150 -1.63 0.82 17.13
C LYS A 150 -1.26 -0.53 16.54
N TYR A 151 -0.63 -1.33 17.38
CA TYR A 151 -0.35 -2.73 17.15
C TYR A 151 -1.66 -3.52 17.01
N LEU A 152 -1.72 -4.42 16.03
CA LEU A 152 -2.86 -5.29 15.78
C LEU A 152 -2.50 -6.74 16.12
N ASP A 153 -1.56 -7.32 15.36
CA ASP A 153 -1.23 -8.74 15.42
C ASP A 153 0.25 -8.98 15.15
N GLU A 154 0.73 -10.15 15.60
CA GLU A 154 2.10 -10.63 15.43
C GLU A 154 2.13 -12.07 14.90
N TYR A 155 3.02 -12.32 13.94
CA TYR A 155 3.21 -13.62 13.29
C TYR A 155 4.68 -14.01 13.35
N SER A 156 4.95 -15.16 13.98
CA SER A 156 6.29 -15.71 14.08
C SER A 156 6.60 -16.63 12.88
N LEU A 157 7.78 -16.43 12.30
CA LEU A 157 8.42 -17.31 11.35
C LEU A 157 8.96 -18.55 12.08
N PRO A 158 8.75 -19.77 11.55
CA PRO A 158 9.18 -21.01 12.19
C PRO A 158 10.72 -21.16 12.20
N ASP A 159 11.39 -20.73 11.13
CA ASP A 159 12.82 -21.00 10.92
C ASP A 159 13.75 -19.88 11.39
N MET A 160 15.05 -20.19 11.53
CA MET A 160 16.13 -19.22 11.85
C MET A 160 16.52 -18.31 10.68
N ASN A 161 15.88 -18.46 9.52
CA ASN A 161 16.23 -17.71 8.32
C ASN A 161 15.62 -16.30 8.35
N PRO A 162 16.37 -15.26 7.96
CA PRO A 162 15.84 -13.91 7.90
C PRO A 162 14.75 -13.80 6.84
N LEU A 163 13.74 -12.97 7.14
CA LEU A 163 12.74 -12.59 6.17
C LEU A 163 13.38 -11.77 5.04
N VAL A 164 13.13 -12.18 3.80
CA VAL A 164 13.59 -11.48 2.59
C VAL A 164 12.53 -10.53 2.07
N ASP A 165 11.28 -10.99 1.97
CA ASP A 165 10.16 -10.18 1.51
C ASP A 165 8.84 -10.66 2.13
N CYS A 166 7.85 -9.80 2.16
CA CYS A 166 6.52 -10.13 2.65
C CYS A 166 5.45 -9.36 1.89
N ASP A 167 4.27 -9.94 1.81
CA ASP A 167 3.06 -9.28 1.34
C ASP A 167 1.83 -9.89 2.02
N PHE A 168 0.68 -9.25 1.89
CA PHE A 168 -0.55 -9.71 2.55
C PHE A 168 -1.79 -9.32 1.78
N ASP A 169 -2.91 -9.89 2.20
CA ASP A 169 -4.24 -9.52 1.76
C ASP A 169 -5.21 -9.49 2.96
N GLU A 170 -6.52 -9.41 2.73
CA GLU A 170 -7.53 -9.45 3.78
C GLU A 170 -7.57 -10.77 4.53
N SER A 171 -7.26 -11.87 3.82
CA SER A 171 -7.41 -13.23 4.34
C SER A 171 -6.10 -13.85 4.80
N LYS A 172 -4.99 -13.56 4.10
CA LYS A 172 -3.70 -14.22 4.27
C LYS A 172 -2.55 -13.22 4.41
N ILE A 173 -1.47 -13.64 5.06
CA ILE A 173 -0.15 -12.99 5.04
C ILE A 173 0.82 -13.99 4.45
N VAL A 174 1.72 -13.51 3.60
CA VAL A 174 2.72 -14.32 2.90
C VAL A 174 4.10 -13.73 3.22
N GLY A 175 5.00 -14.59 3.68
CA GLY A 175 6.34 -14.21 4.07
C GLY A 175 7.33 -15.16 3.41
N MET A 176 8.35 -14.59 2.78
CA MET A 176 9.40 -15.33 2.12
C MET A 176 10.68 -15.22 2.93
N THR A 177 11.25 -16.37 3.27
CA THR A 177 12.63 -16.50 3.75
C THR A 177 13.54 -16.83 2.57
N SER A 178 14.85 -16.96 2.80
CA SER A 178 15.81 -17.30 1.74
C SER A 178 15.42 -18.53 0.91
N ALA A 179 14.77 -19.53 1.52
CA ALA A 179 14.49 -20.83 0.88
C ALA A 179 13.03 -21.31 0.99
N GLN A 180 12.18 -20.62 1.76
CA GLN A 180 10.81 -21.09 2.03
C GLN A 180 9.80 -19.96 1.98
N LEU A 181 8.57 -20.34 1.62
CA LEU A 181 7.38 -19.50 1.69
C LEU A 181 6.52 -19.93 2.89
N CYS A 182 6.14 -18.97 3.71
CA CYS A 182 5.27 -19.15 4.87
C CYS A 182 3.97 -18.36 4.66
N ILE A 183 2.83 -18.98 4.95
CA ILE A 183 1.51 -18.38 4.81
C ILE A 183 0.78 -18.44 6.15
N TRP A 184 0.18 -17.32 6.55
CA TRP A 184 -0.64 -17.21 7.77
C TRP A 184 -2.05 -16.73 7.43
N ARG A 185 -3.06 -17.24 8.13
CA ARG A 185 -4.45 -16.76 8.02
C ARG A 185 -4.71 -15.60 9.00
N ARG A 186 -5.37 -14.52 8.55
CA ARG A 186 -5.61 -13.30 9.35
C ARG A 186 -6.77 -13.36 10.33
N ARG A 187 -7.88 -14.07 10.01
CA ARG A 187 -9.12 -14.06 10.80
C ARG A 187 -9.45 -15.41 11.47
N GLY A 188 -8.45 -16.10 12.03
CA GLY A 188 -8.67 -17.41 12.65
C GLY A 188 -7.50 -17.89 13.49
N GLN A 189 -7.53 -19.18 13.84
CA GLN A 189 -6.44 -19.85 14.55
C GLN A 189 -5.15 -19.78 13.71
N ARG A 190 -4.01 -19.54 14.38
CA ARG A 190 -2.68 -19.41 13.76
C ARG A 190 -2.28 -20.71 13.08
N SER A 191 -2.68 -20.92 11.82
CA SER A 191 -2.17 -22.01 10.99
C SER A 191 -1.00 -21.50 10.16
N ILE A 192 0.19 -22.03 10.44
CA ILE A 192 1.37 -21.84 9.60
C ILE A 192 1.26 -22.85 8.47
N PHE A 193 0.99 -22.40 7.25
CA PHE A 193 1.22 -23.23 6.08
C PHE A 193 2.66 -22.98 5.64
N GLN A 194 3.52 -23.93 5.97
CA GLN A 194 4.88 -24.00 5.46
C GLN A 194 4.83 -24.85 4.21
N LEU A 195 5.26 -24.29 3.07
CA LEU A 195 5.53 -25.12 1.90
C LEU A 195 6.76 -25.99 2.24
N ARG A 196 6.57 -27.31 2.44
CA ARG A 196 7.69 -28.22 2.71
C ARG A 196 8.44 -28.56 1.42
N GLU A 197 9.69 -28.12 1.44
CA GLU A 197 10.90 -28.54 0.71
C GLU A 197 10.92 -28.53 -0.84
N ALA A 198 12.01 -27.91 -1.33
CA ALA A 198 12.68 -28.15 -2.61
C ALA A 198 12.26 -27.34 -3.86
N ILE A 199 12.32 -25.99 -3.86
CA ILE A 199 12.00 -25.26 -5.11
C ILE A 199 12.97 -24.12 -5.50
N PHE A 200 13.67 -23.43 -4.58
CA PHE A 200 14.71 -22.45 -4.96
C PHE A 200 15.80 -22.26 -3.90
N GLN A 201 17.04 -21.97 -4.34
CA GLN A 201 18.20 -21.84 -3.44
C GLN A 201 18.21 -20.48 -2.72
N HIS A 202 17.98 -19.36 -3.43
CA HIS A 202 17.91 -18.03 -2.82
C HIS A 202 16.89 -17.11 -3.51
N GLY A 203 15.76 -16.85 -2.84
CA GLY A 203 14.78 -15.84 -3.25
C GLY A 203 15.27 -14.44 -2.87
N LEU A 204 15.11 -13.46 -3.76
CA LEU A 204 15.55 -12.07 -3.56
C LEU A 204 14.40 -11.08 -3.43
N CYS A 205 13.27 -11.36 -4.09
CA CYS A 205 12.09 -10.51 -4.07
C CYS A 205 10.81 -11.32 -4.31
N MET A 206 9.68 -10.83 -3.81
CA MET A 206 8.39 -11.50 -3.91
C MET A 206 7.27 -10.52 -4.22
N ARG A 207 6.30 -10.95 -5.03
CA ARG A 207 4.98 -10.32 -5.14
C ARG A 207 3.88 -11.35 -4.98
N TYR A 208 2.83 -10.98 -4.26
CA TYR A 208 1.68 -11.84 -3.99
C TYR A 208 0.39 -11.17 -4.44
N VAL A 209 -0.35 -11.88 -5.28
CA VAL A 209 -1.71 -11.54 -5.72
C VAL A 209 -2.49 -12.84 -5.70
N ASP A 210 -3.47 -12.97 -4.79
CA ASP A 210 -4.20 -14.23 -4.62
C ASP A 210 -4.80 -14.71 -5.96
N PRO A 211 -4.55 -15.96 -6.40
CA PRO A 211 -3.95 -17.09 -5.68
C PRO A 211 -2.43 -17.26 -5.82
N GLU A 212 -1.73 -16.43 -6.59
CA GLU A 212 -0.36 -16.66 -7.00
C GLU A 212 0.68 -15.85 -6.19
N ALA A 213 1.81 -16.48 -5.89
CA ALA A 213 3.00 -15.82 -5.37
C ALA A 213 4.15 -15.96 -6.37
N VAL A 214 4.68 -14.84 -6.85
CA VAL A 214 5.80 -14.79 -7.79
C VAL A 214 7.08 -14.45 -7.03
N ILE A 215 8.09 -15.29 -7.18
CA ILE A 215 9.38 -15.19 -6.48
C ILE A 215 10.50 -15.02 -7.50
N GLY A 216 11.31 -13.98 -7.31
CA GLY A 216 12.48 -13.69 -8.12
C GLY A 216 13.72 -14.27 -7.45
N CYS A 217 14.47 -15.11 -8.17
CA CYS A 217 15.59 -15.85 -7.61
C CYS A 217 16.95 -15.33 -8.13
N ASP A 218 18.01 -15.71 -7.41
CA ASP A 218 19.41 -15.44 -7.77
C ASP A 218 19.84 -16.10 -9.08
N ASP A 219 19.27 -17.25 -9.42
CA ASP A 219 19.49 -18.00 -10.67
C ASP A 219 18.91 -17.33 -11.94
N GLY A 220 18.29 -16.15 -11.80
CA GLY A 220 17.69 -15.40 -12.90
C GLY A 220 16.31 -15.90 -13.34
N ARG A 221 15.71 -16.84 -12.60
CA ARG A 221 14.36 -17.35 -12.85
C ARG A 221 13.35 -16.69 -11.91
N ALA A 222 12.15 -16.44 -12.44
CA ALA A 222 10.96 -16.18 -11.66
C ALA A 222 10.19 -17.50 -11.49
N ARG A 223 9.77 -17.80 -10.26
CA ARG A 223 8.98 -18.99 -9.93
C ARG A 223 7.62 -18.56 -9.45
N ILE A 224 6.57 -19.16 -10.00
CA ILE A 224 5.18 -18.88 -9.68
C ILE A 224 4.64 -20.03 -8.86
N PHE A 225 4.14 -19.72 -7.67
CA PHE A 225 3.54 -20.66 -6.74
C PHE A 225 2.05 -20.41 -6.67
N ASP A 226 1.26 -21.48 -6.83
CA ASP A 226 -0.16 -21.43 -6.49
C ASP A 226 -0.30 -21.72 -5.00
N MET A 227 -0.91 -20.78 -4.29
CA MET A 227 -1.05 -20.80 -2.83
C MET A 227 -2.11 -21.77 -2.35
N TYR A 228 -3.01 -22.23 -3.23
CA TYR A 228 -4.03 -23.23 -2.89
C TYR A 228 -3.49 -24.66 -3.04
N SER A 229 -2.80 -24.96 -4.15
CA SER A 229 -2.16 -26.28 -4.34
C SER A 229 -0.84 -26.41 -3.58
N GLY A 230 -0.22 -25.31 -3.18
CA GLY A 230 1.10 -25.30 -2.54
C GLY A 230 2.21 -25.80 -3.47
N SER A 231 1.99 -25.74 -4.79
CA SER A 231 2.92 -26.27 -5.78
C SER A 231 3.49 -25.15 -6.64
N CYS A 232 4.71 -25.36 -7.15
CA CYS A 232 5.27 -24.48 -8.17
C CYS A 232 4.50 -24.71 -9.46
N SER A 233 3.64 -23.76 -9.81
CA SER A 233 2.88 -23.78 -11.06
C SER A 233 3.84 -23.67 -12.25
N ARG A 234 4.78 -22.72 -12.20
CA ARG A 234 5.64 -22.39 -13.36
C ARG A 234 7.01 -21.84 -12.97
N ILE A 235 7.97 -22.02 -13.88
CA ILE A 235 9.32 -21.46 -13.78
C ILE A 235 9.64 -20.72 -15.08
N ILE A 236 9.80 -19.40 -15.00
CA ILE A 236 10.06 -18.51 -16.13
C ILE A 236 11.50 -18.02 -16.05
N ARG A 237 12.30 -18.29 -17.09
CA ARG A 237 13.67 -17.76 -17.19
C ARG A 237 13.63 -16.31 -17.68
N MET A 238 13.85 -15.35 -16.78
CA MET A 238 13.76 -13.92 -17.13
C MET A 238 15.10 -13.32 -17.52
N HIS A 239 16.15 -13.64 -16.75
CA HIS A 239 17.49 -13.07 -16.92
C HIS A 239 18.56 -14.15 -16.88
N SER A 240 19.78 -13.81 -17.29
CA SER A 240 20.98 -14.66 -17.14
C SER A 240 21.60 -14.56 -15.74
N GLY A 241 21.21 -13.58 -14.94
CA GLY A 241 21.67 -13.35 -13.58
C GLY A 241 20.50 -12.93 -12.66
N PRO A 242 20.80 -12.50 -11.43
CA PRO A 242 19.80 -12.35 -10.37
C PRO A 242 18.63 -11.43 -10.70
N VAL A 243 17.41 -11.89 -10.37
CA VAL A 243 16.19 -11.08 -10.40
C VAL A 243 16.09 -10.30 -9.09
N THR A 244 16.39 -9.01 -9.13
CA THR A 244 16.53 -8.17 -7.93
C THR A 244 15.23 -7.50 -7.50
N CYS A 245 14.30 -7.29 -8.42
CA CYS A 245 12.98 -6.73 -8.14
C CYS A 245 11.92 -7.30 -9.09
N LEU A 246 10.67 -7.32 -8.62
CA LEU A 246 9.52 -7.84 -9.34
C LEU A 246 8.33 -6.88 -9.27
N ALA A 247 7.59 -6.81 -10.37
CA ALA A 247 6.24 -6.29 -10.44
C ALA A 247 5.36 -7.26 -11.23
N THR A 248 4.10 -7.37 -10.85
CA THR A 248 3.17 -8.32 -11.46
C THR A 248 1.81 -7.67 -11.62
N ASP A 249 1.07 -8.14 -12.61
CA ASP A 249 -0.35 -7.88 -12.83
C ASP A 249 -1.05 -9.21 -13.18
N ASP A 250 -2.36 -9.19 -13.41
CA ASP A 250 -3.13 -10.39 -13.74
C ASP A 250 -2.65 -11.14 -15.00
N GLN A 251 -1.93 -10.45 -15.89
CA GLN A 251 -1.41 -11.04 -17.14
C GLN A 251 0.11 -10.98 -17.29
N LEU A 252 0.80 -10.09 -16.57
CA LEU A 252 2.20 -9.76 -16.86
C LEU A 252 3.08 -9.95 -15.63
N ILE A 253 4.28 -10.48 -15.88
CA ILE A 253 5.39 -10.47 -14.93
C ILE A 253 6.51 -9.60 -15.49
N LEU A 254 6.98 -8.71 -14.63
CA LEU A 254 8.10 -7.83 -14.88
C LEU A 254 9.18 -8.13 -13.85
N GLY A 255 10.40 -8.37 -14.32
CA GLY A 255 11.53 -8.52 -13.42
C GLY A 255 12.72 -7.68 -13.81
N GLY A 256 13.31 -7.02 -12.82
CA GLY A 256 14.54 -6.24 -12.98
C GLY A 256 15.78 -7.08 -12.70
N SER A 257 16.84 -6.78 -13.45
CA SER A 257 18.14 -7.42 -13.35
C SER A 257 19.15 -6.51 -12.63
N THR A 258 20.18 -7.15 -12.09
CA THR A 258 21.40 -6.47 -11.61
C THR A 258 22.15 -5.73 -12.73
N PHE A 259 21.91 -6.08 -14.00
CA PHE A 259 22.53 -5.42 -15.17
C PHE A 259 21.70 -4.29 -15.80
N GLY A 260 20.55 -3.95 -15.22
CA GLY A 260 19.70 -2.85 -15.66
C GLY A 260 18.71 -3.18 -16.78
N SER A 261 18.62 -4.44 -17.17
CA SER A 261 17.55 -4.94 -18.03
C SER A 261 16.30 -5.25 -17.20
N VAL A 262 15.13 -5.00 -17.78
CA VAL A 262 13.85 -5.50 -17.28
C VAL A 262 13.29 -6.46 -18.33
N THR A 263 12.86 -7.64 -17.91
CA THR A 263 12.21 -8.62 -18.81
C THR A 263 10.72 -8.61 -18.52
N LEU A 264 9.94 -8.62 -19.60
CA LEU A 264 8.49 -8.79 -19.59
C LEU A 264 8.16 -10.22 -20.02
N ALA A 265 7.34 -10.90 -19.23
CA ALA A 265 6.81 -12.21 -19.55
C ALA A 265 5.30 -12.26 -19.29
N ASP A 266 4.60 -13.09 -20.05
CA ASP A 266 3.20 -13.39 -19.80
C ASP A 266 3.09 -14.38 -18.64
N LEU A 267 2.22 -14.09 -17.69
CA LEU A 267 1.93 -14.92 -16.52
C LEU A 267 1.27 -16.24 -16.93
N SER A 268 0.40 -16.20 -17.94
CA SER A 268 -0.48 -17.29 -18.34
C SER A 268 0.16 -18.30 -19.30
N SER A 269 1.11 -17.88 -20.14
CA SER A 269 1.91 -18.77 -20.99
C SER A 269 3.31 -19.04 -20.43
N GLY A 270 3.86 -18.10 -19.64
CA GLY A 270 5.27 -18.12 -19.24
C GLY A 270 6.23 -17.68 -20.34
N GLU A 271 5.71 -17.23 -21.49
CA GLU A 271 6.51 -16.76 -22.60
C GLU A 271 7.08 -15.36 -22.35
N ARG A 272 8.31 -15.14 -22.84
CA ARG A 272 8.94 -13.82 -22.77
C ARG A 272 8.38 -12.94 -23.89
N LEU A 273 7.70 -11.87 -23.52
CA LEU A 273 7.11 -10.92 -24.45
C LEU A 273 8.11 -9.87 -24.93
N GLY A 274 9.09 -9.51 -24.09
CA GLY A 274 10.08 -8.50 -24.47
C GLY A 274 11.07 -8.18 -23.36
N PHE A 275 11.96 -7.24 -23.64
CA PHE A 275 12.87 -6.67 -22.66
C PHE A 275 12.95 -5.15 -22.81
N LEU A 276 13.11 -4.45 -21.69
CA LEU A 276 13.39 -3.03 -21.60
C LEU A 276 14.84 -2.86 -21.15
N LYS A 277 15.55 -1.94 -21.78
CA LYS A 277 16.91 -1.57 -21.39
C LYS A 277 16.93 -0.09 -21.02
N SER A 278 17.65 0.23 -19.95
CA SER A 278 17.97 1.61 -19.63
C SER A 278 19.14 2.10 -20.51
N SER A 279 19.11 3.38 -20.88
CA SER A 279 20.23 4.05 -21.56
C SER A 279 21.46 4.16 -20.65
N PHE A 280 21.27 4.08 -19.33
CA PHE A 280 22.31 4.18 -18.31
C PHE A 280 22.75 2.80 -17.78
N SER A 281 22.63 1.74 -18.59
CA SER A 281 23.19 0.42 -18.26
C SER A 281 24.73 0.47 -18.24
N PRO A 282 25.44 -0.25 -17.34
CA PRO A 282 24.93 -1.21 -16.37
C PRO A 282 24.64 -0.58 -15.00
N THR A 283 23.37 -0.24 -14.76
CA THR A 283 22.87 0.18 -13.43
C THR A 283 21.85 -0.84 -12.96
N GLY A 284 22.08 -1.44 -11.79
CA GLY A 284 21.21 -2.52 -11.31
C GLY A 284 19.85 -2.00 -10.87
N MET A 285 18.78 -2.66 -11.26
CA MET A 285 17.44 -2.32 -10.77
C MET A 285 17.27 -2.84 -9.34
N LYS A 286 16.77 -2.02 -8.42
CA LYS A 286 16.55 -2.39 -7.02
C LYS A 286 15.10 -2.36 -6.59
N SER A 287 14.30 -1.51 -7.20
CA SER A 287 12.86 -1.44 -6.94
C SER A 287 12.10 -1.31 -8.23
N MET A 288 10.86 -1.79 -8.22
CA MET A 288 9.98 -1.77 -9.38
C MET A 288 8.53 -1.62 -8.94
N CYS A 289 7.75 -0.89 -9.74
CA CYS A 289 6.33 -0.73 -9.53
C CYS A 289 5.63 -0.56 -10.89
N PHE A 290 4.57 -1.34 -11.12
CA PHE A 290 3.79 -1.29 -12.35
C PHE A 290 2.42 -0.70 -12.07
N ASN A 291 2.01 0.29 -12.88
CA ASN A 291 0.67 0.86 -12.84
C ASN A 291 -0.18 0.26 -13.98
N PRO A 292 -1.17 -0.60 -13.67
CA PRO A 292 -2.00 -1.23 -14.70
C PRO A 292 -2.96 -0.24 -15.39
N HIS A 293 -3.34 0.86 -14.74
CA HIS A 293 -4.27 1.84 -15.33
C HIS A 293 -3.59 2.66 -16.42
N SER A 294 -2.35 3.12 -16.19
CA SER A 294 -1.57 3.92 -17.15
C SER A 294 -0.65 3.08 -18.04
N PHE A 295 -0.51 1.78 -17.75
CA PHE A 295 0.44 0.86 -18.40
C PHE A 295 1.91 1.33 -18.29
N LEU A 296 2.21 2.11 -17.25
CA LEU A 296 3.55 2.61 -16.98
C LEU A 296 4.29 1.72 -15.98
N LEU A 297 5.55 1.44 -16.29
CA LEU A 297 6.48 0.77 -15.40
C LEU A 297 7.48 1.75 -14.84
N PHE A 298 7.59 1.80 -13.52
CA PHE A 298 8.59 2.57 -12.81
C PHE A 298 9.65 1.65 -12.20
N ALA A 299 10.92 2.02 -12.31
CA ALA A 299 12.00 1.34 -11.60
C ALA A 299 13.00 2.31 -10.98
N GLY A 300 13.64 1.88 -9.89
CA GLY A 300 14.73 2.59 -9.22
C GLY A 300 16.03 1.82 -9.35
N SER A 301 17.12 2.51 -9.67
CA SER A 301 18.43 1.90 -9.89
C SER A 301 19.42 2.11 -8.75
N THR A 302 20.52 1.33 -8.76
CA THR A 302 21.65 1.47 -7.84
C THR A 302 22.41 2.77 -8.00
N ALA A 303 22.33 3.42 -9.17
CA ALA A 303 22.97 4.71 -9.43
C ALA A 303 22.07 5.92 -9.11
N GLY A 304 20.87 5.69 -8.58
CA GLY A 304 19.94 6.76 -8.19
C GLY A 304 19.09 7.31 -9.33
N TYR A 305 18.99 6.58 -10.44
CA TYR A 305 18.08 6.90 -11.54
C TYR A 305 16.71 6.26 -11.28
N ALA A 306 15.68 7.06 -11.43
CA ALA A 306 14.31 6.61 -11.60
C ALA A 306 14.03 6.52 -13.10
N HIS A 307 13.41 5.42 -13.52
CA HIS A 307 13.11 5.14 -14.91
C HIS A 307 11.60 4.95 -15.07
N CYS A 308 11.07 5.38 -16.21
CA CYS A 308 9.70 5.12 -16.63
C CYS A 308 9.68 4.56 -18.05
N TRP A 309 8.96 3.46 -18.24
CA TRP A 309 8.68 2.88 -19.55
C TRP A 309 7.18 2.75 -19.77
N ASP A 310 6.76 2.99 -20.99
CA ASP A 310 5.44 2.59 -21.45
C ASP A 310 5.49 1.14 -21.94
N LEU A 311 4.71 0.26 -21.29
CA LEU A 311 4.69 -1.16 -21.65
C LEU A 311 3.95 -1.45 -22.95
N ARG A 312 3.09 -0.54 -23.43
CA ARG A 312 2.38 -0.72 -24.70
C ARG A 312 3.34 -0.58 -25.89
N THR A 313 4.25 0.38 -25.79
CA THR A 313 5.24 0.67 -26.84
C THR A 313 6.61 0.06 -26.56
N LEU A 314 6.85 -0.43 -25.34
CA LEU A 314 8.14 -0.91 -24.82
C LEU A 314 9.26 0.14 -24.94
N ARG A 315 8.91 1.43 -24.82
CA ARG A 315 9.84 2.55 -24.93
C ARG A 315 10.03 3.28 -23.60
N PRO A 316 11.24 3.78 -23.31
CA PRO A 316 11.45 4.67 -22.17
C PRO A 316 10.72 6.00 -22.43
N LEU A 317 9.95 6.47 -21.45
CA LEU A 317 9.34 7.80 -21.48
C LEU A 317 10.30 8.83 -20.90
N TRP A 318 10.89 8.52 -19.74
CA TRP A 318 11.87 9.37 -19.09
C TRP A 318 12.82 8.57 -18.20
N GLU A 319 14.01 9.10 -18.02
CA GLU A 319 15.04 8.57 -17.14
C GLU A 319 15.66 9.75 -16.37
N VAL A 320 15.32 9.87 -15.09
CA VAL A 320 15.66 11.03 -14.27
C VAL A 320 16.54 10.60 -13.10
N ARG A 321 17.63 11.34 -12.87
CA ARG A 321 18.46 11.14 -11.67
C ARG A 321 17.77 11.75 -10.45
N ALA A 322 16.92 10.94 -9.80
CA ALA A 322 16.16 11.36 -8.63
C ALA A 322 17.01 11.43 -7.36
N SER A 323 18.04 10.58 -7.22
CA SER A 323 18.93 10.55 -6.06
C SER A 323 20.40 10.51 -6.50
N SER A 324 21.30 10.98 -5.62
CA SER A 324 22.74 10.78 -5.80
C SER A 324 23.18 9.35 -5.48
N ASN A 325 22.35 8.57 -4.80
CA ASN A 325 22.64 7.22 -4.33
C ASN A 325 21.53 6.22 -4.73
N VAL A 326 21.70 4.95 -4.34
CA VAL A 326 20.75 3.85 -4.57
C VAL A 326 19.32 4.23 -4.20
N ILE A 327 18.39 3.97 -5.13
CA ILE A 327 16.95 4.00 -4.86
C ILE A 327 16.54 2.59 -4.41
N TYR A 328 16.07 2.47 -3.17
CA TYR A 328 15.65 1.19 -2.60
C TYR A 328 14.17 0.91 -2.79
N ALA A 329 13.34 1.94 -2.93
CA ALA A 329 11.92 1.77 -3.07
C ALA A 329 11.29 2.84 -3.97
N THR A 330 10.41 2.37 -4.84
CA THR A 330 9.59 3.15 -5.77
C THR A 330 8.18 2.58 -5.70
N GLN A 331 7.19 3.39 -5.31
CA GLN A 331 5.79 2.96 -5.30
C GLN A 331 4.86 4.10 -5.71
N HIS A 332 3.69 3.72 -6.22
CA HIS A 332 2.56 4.60 -6.50
C HIS A 332 1.33 4.06 -5.76
N LEU A 333 0.30 4.91 -5.61
CA LEU A 333 -1.02 4.44 -5.23
C LEU A 333 -1.69 3.81 -6.46
N SER A 334 -2.26 2.60 -6.35
CA SER A 334 -2.75 1.82 -7.50
C SER A 334 -3.75 2.55 -8.41
N SER A 335 -4.52 3.48 -7.87
CA SER A 335 -5.52 4.29 -8.61
C SER A 335 -4.99 5.67 -9.03
N ASP A 336 -3.79 6.04 -8.62
CA ASP A 336 -3.18 7.32 -8.97
C ASP A 336 -2.31 7.19 -10.22
N THR A 337 -2.56 8.07 -11.18
CA THR A 337 -1.81 8.17 -12.45
C THR A 337 -0.85 9.36 -12.46
N SER A 338 -0.78 10.13 -11.38
CA SER A 338 -0.09 11.42 -11.35
C SER A 338 1.17 11.43 -10.49
N THR A 339 1.19 10.77 -9.33
CA THR A 339 2.32 10.86 -8.39
C THR A 339 3.07 9.53 -8.22
N LEU A 340 4.39 9.62 -8.18
CA LEU A 340 5.29 8.52 -7.87
C LEU A 340 6.10 8.88 -6.63
N VAL A 341 6.18 7.97 -5.66
CA VAL A 341 6.96 8.18 -4.44
C VAL A 341 8.22 7.33 -4.48
N VAL A 342 9.35 7.97 -4.22
CA VAL A 342 10.69 7.38 -4.31
C VAL A 342 11.46 7.61 -3.01
N GLY A 343 12.16 6.56 -2.55
CA GLY A 343 13.01 6.61 -1.37
C GLY A 343 14.29 5.80 -1.56
N GLY A 344 15.39 6.30 -1.02
CA GLY A 344 16.71 5.70 -1.22
C GLY A 344 17.66 5.82 -0.03
N LEU A 345 18.92 5.49 -0.30
CA LEU A 345 20.02 5.48 0.67
C LEU A 345 20.31 6.88 1.25
N ASP A 346 19.95 7.94 0.54
CA ASP A 346 20.12 9.32 1.00
C ASP A 346 19.10 9.76 2.06
N GLY A 347 18.10 8.93 2.36
CA GLY A 347 17.12 9.18 3.42
C GLY A 347 16.09 10.26 3.08
N VAL A 348 16.01 10.70 1.82
CA VAL A 348 15.07 11.73 1.35
C VAL A 348 13.88 11.05 0.67
N LEU A 349 12.67 11.42 1.10
CA LEU A 349 11.44 11.00 0.43
C LEU A 349 11.14 11.97 -0.71
N ARG A 350 10.99 11.47 -1.94
CA ARG A 350 10.72 12.31 -3.11
C ARG A 350 9.39 11.96 -3.74
N ILE A 351 8.66 12.97 -4.17
CA ILE A 351 7.40 12.86 -4.90
C ILE A 351 7.68 13.38 -6.31
N LEU A 352 7.50 12.51 -7.30
CA LEU A 352 7.73 12.77 -8.71
C LEU A 352 6.40 12.77 -9.46
N ASN A 353 6.35 13.48 -10.57
CA ASN A 353 5.27 13.34 -11.54
C ASN A 353 5.48 12.06 -12.36
N GLN A 354 4.45 11.20 -12.45
CA GLN A 354 4.50 9.95 -13.21
C GLN A 354 4.75 10.16 -14.71
N SER A 355 4.18 11.21 -15.31
CA SER A 355 4.26 11.43 -16.76
C SER A 355 5.55 12.09 -17.20
N THR A 356 6.05 13.08 -16.43
CA THR A 356 7.25 13.86 -16.80
C THR A 356 8.52 13.41 -16.08
N GLY A 357 8.40 12.72 -14.94
CA GLY A 357 9.54 12.37 -14.09
C GLY A 357 10.09 13.54 -13.27
N GLU A 358 9.47 14.72 -13.34
CA GLU A 358 9.88 15.90 -12.59
C GLU A 358 9.71 15.69 -11.09
N ILE A 359 10.69 16.16 -10.31
CA ILE A 359 10.65 16.10 -8.84
C ILE A 359 9.79 17.26 -8.34
N ILE A 360 8.59 16.94 -7.87
CA ILE A 360 7.63 17.93 -7.36
C ILE A 360 8.04 18.38 -5.96
N SER A 361 8.35 17.42 -5.08
CA SER A 361 8.74 17.72 -3.70
C SER A 361 9.77 16.72 -3.18
N SER A 362 10.65 17.21 -2.31
CA SER A 362 11.64 16.42 -1.59
C SER A 362 11.47 16.69 -0.10
N LEU A 363 11.33 15.65 0.70
CA LEU A 363 10.92 15.73 2.11
C LEU A 363 11.95 15.04 3.00
N VAL A 364 12.27 15.68 4.12
CA VAL A 364 13.12 15.14 5.18
C VAL A 364 12.45 15.34 6.53
N VAL A 365 12.68 14.41 7.46
CA VAL A 365 12.17 14.51 8.82
C VAL A 365 13.03 15.50 9.59
N ASN A 366 12.42 16.53 10.17
CA ASN A 366 13.16 17.40 11.09
C ASN A 366 13.52 16.63 12.36
N ALA A 367 14.80 16.64 12.71
CA ALA A 367 15.26 16.04 13.95
C ALA A 367 14.92 16.95 15.14
N SER A 368 13.77 16.74 15.78
CA SER A 368 13.57 17.20 17.15
C SER A 368 14.29 16.24 18.10
N LEU A 369 15.13 16.81 18.98
CA LEU A 369 15.80 16.10 20.04
C LEU A 369 14.80 15.81 21.16
N LYS A 370 14.59 14.52 21.43
CA LYS A 370 13.93 13.90 22.59
C LYS A 370 12.43 14.19 22.74
N ASP A 371 11.63 13.17 22.43
CA ASP A 371 10.27 13.02 22.94
C ASP A 371 10.10 11.59 23.49
N ASN A 372 9.68 11.48 24.75
CA ASN A 372 9.46 10.22 25.47
C ASN A 372 8.07 9.59 25.20
N LYS A 373 7.42 9.94 24.08
CA LYS A 373 6.13 9.35 23.69
C LYS A 373 6.35 8.08 22.87
N GLU A 374 5.48 7.08 23.04
CA GLU A 374 5.47 5.85 22.21
C GLU A 374 5.32 6.17 20.71
N VAL A 375 4.59 7.24 20.40
CA VAL A 375 4.49 7.84 19.06
C VAL A 375 4.95 9.29 19.13
N VAL A 376 6.01 9.62 18.41
CA VAL A 376 6.57 10.97 18.33
C VAL A 376 6.08 11.64 17.04
N GLU A 377 5.49 12.82 17.18
CA GLU A 377 5.07 13.67 16.07
C GLU A 377 6.21 14.62 15.68
N LYS A 378 6.60 14.57 14.41
CA LYS A 378 7.64 15.43 13.84
C LYS A 378 7.11 16.14 12.61
N LYS A 379 7.55 17.37 12.37
CA LYS A 379 7.25 18.07 11.11
C LYS A 379 8.24 17.65 10.03
N ALA A 380 7.74 17.48 8.81
CA ALA A 380 8.60 17.34 7.64
C ALA A 380 9.03 18.72 7.12
N SER A 381 10.28 18.84 6.67
CA SER A 381 10.74 20.00 5.89
C SER A 381 10.73 19.65 4.41
N VAL A 382 10.16 20.54 3.59
CA VAL A 382 10.31 20.50 2.14
C VAL A 382 11.69 21.07 1.79
N LEU A 383 12.46 20.32 1.00
CA LEU A 383 13.76 20.74 0.49
C LEU A 383 13.59 21.36 -0.90
N SER A 384 14.15 22.56 -1.07
CA SER A 384 14.33 23.19 -2.36
C SER A 384 15.73 22.86 -2.92
N GLY A 385 15.79 21.95 -3.87
CA GLY A 385 17.00 21.64 -4.64
C GLY A 385 17.89 20.53 -4.07
N VAL A 386 18.68 19.92 -4.97
CA VAL A 386 19.52 18.73 -4.69
C VAL A 386 20.75 19.07 -3.84
N SER A 387 21.29 20.29 -3.99
CA SER A 387 22.49 20.76 -3.28
C SER A 387 22.31 20.87 -1.75
N PHE A 388 21.08 21.07 -1.27
CA PHE A 388 20.79 21.13 0.16
C PHE A 388 20.76 19.74 0.83
N VAL A 389 20.63 18.66 0.06
CA VAL A 389 20.61 17.30 0.62
C VAL A 389 21.97 16.92 1.19
N GLU A 390 23.06 17.34 0.53
CA GLU A 390 24.42 16.98 0.94
C GLU A 390 24.87 17.70 2.21
N SER A 391 24.32 18.89 2.50
CA SER A 391 24.62 19.64 3.72
C SER A 391 23.97 19.05 4.98
N ILE A 392 22.92 18.22 4.84
CA ILE A 392 22.25 17.56 5.96
C ILE A 392 23.06 16.31 6.39
N PRO A 393 23.51 16.22 7.66
CA PRO A 393 24.22 15.05 8.16
C PRO A 393 23.42 13.75 7.98
N ARG A 394 24.08 12.68 7.52
CA ARG A 394 23.46 11.36 7.31
C ARG A 394 22.78 10.80 8.57
N CYS A 395 23.31 11.13 9.76
CA CYS A 395 22.71 10.75 11.04
C CYS A 395 21.28 11.28 11.24
N LEU A 396 20.91 12.39 10.59
CA LEU A 396 19.57 12.97 10.69
C LEU A 396 18.62 12.45 9.60
N ARG A 397 19.15 11.76 8.59
CA ARG A 397 18.41 11.21 7.44
C ARG A 397 18.75 9.73 7.23
N PRO A 398 18.25 8.83 8.09
CA PRO A 398 18.54 7.41 7.94
C PRO A 398 17.97 6.88 6.62
N PRO A 399 18.65 5.92 5.97
CA PRO A 399 18.29 5.44 4.65
C PRO A 399 16.89 4.85 4.64
N ILE A 400 16.12 5.17 3.60
CA ILE A 400 14.79 4.58 3.39
C ILE A 400 14.99 3.23 2.72
N THR A 401 14.70 2.14 3.43
CA THR A 401 14.87 0.76 2.93
C THR A 401 13.65 0.28 2.15
N CYS A 402 12.46 0.66 2.61
CA CYS A 402 11.20 0.35 1.95
C CYS A 402 10.20 1.46 2.24
N LEU A 403 9.30 1.69 1.29
CA LEU A 403 8.18 2.62 1.43
C LEU A 403 6.87 1.97 1.01
N ALA A 404 5.76 2.49 1.50
CA ALA A 404 4.41 2.12 1.05
C ALA A 404 3.53 3.36 0.95
N VAL A 405 2.80 3.51 -0.17
CA VAL A 405 1.94 4.68 -0.43
C VAL A 405 0.49 4.30 -0.18
N GLY A 406 -0.25 5.23 0.43
CA GLY A 406 -1.67 5.14 0.66
C GLY A 406 -2.31 6.50 0.58
N MET A 407 -3.62 6.50 0.72
CA MET A 407 -4.41 7.72 0.64
C MET A 407 -3.94 8.76 1.66
N ARG A 408 -3.40 9.88 1.15
CA ARG A 408 -2.77 10.98 1.93
C ARG A 408 -1.70 10.53 2.94
N LYS A 409 -1.10 9.35 2.72
CA LYS A 409 -0.14 8.76 3.66
C LYS A 409 1.00 8.08 2.92
N VAL A 410 2.20 8.24 3.45
CA VAL A 410 3.34 7.42 3.04
C VAL A 410 3.94 6.79 4.28
N VAL A 411 4.20 5.49 4.23
CA VAL A 411 4.90 4.76 5.28
C VAL A 411 6.32 4.56 4.82
N THR A 412 7.30 4.91 5.64
CA THR A 412 8.71 4.62 5.38
C THR A 412 9.29 3.78 6.50
N THR A 413 10.14 2.84 6.10
CA THR A 413 10.99 2.08 6.99
C THR A 413 12.43 2.49 6.77
N HIS A 414 13.14 2.57 7.88
CA HIS A 414 14.55 2.90 7.93
C HIS A 414 15.22 1.72 8.61
N ASN A 415 16.48 1.41 8.29
CA ASN A 415 17.26 0.30 8.86
C ASN A 415 17.57 0.51 10.38
N GLU A 416 16.52 0.79 11.14
CA GLU A 416 16.39 1.23 12.52
C GLU A 416 15.14 0.56 13.11
N LYS A 417 14.91 0.76 14.41
CA LYS A 417 13.75 0.23 15.14
C LYS A 417 12.42 0.91 14.77
N PHE A 418 12.51 2.04 14.08
CA PHE A 418 11.40 2.97 13.92
C PHE A 418 10.70 2.81 12.57
N VAL A 419 9.37 2.88 12.62
CA VAL A 419 8.52 3.04 11.44
C VAL A 419 8.01 4.47 11.44
N ARG A 420 7.99 5.10 10.26
CA ARG A 420 7.52 6.48 10.10
C ARG A 420 6.31 6.50 9.17
N VAL A 421 5.25 7.18 9.59
CA VAL A 421 4.07 7.46 8.75
C VAL A 421 4.00 8.95 8.52
N TRP A 422 4.20 9.34 7.28
CA TRP A 422 4.01 10.67 6.75
C TRP A 422 2.53 10.85 6.44
N ARG A 423 1.87 11.79 7.09
CA ARG A 423 0.50 12.21 6.83
C ARG A 423 0.54 13.55 6.13
N PHE A 424 -0.16 13.60 5.01
CA PHE A 424 -0.23 14.80 4.18
C PHE A 424 -1.59 15.46 4.41
N HIS A 425 -1.55 16.74 4.72
CA HIS A 425 -2.72 17.58 4.96
C HIS A 425 -2.78 18.68 3.91
N GLU A 426 -3.99 19.05 3.50
CA GLU A 426 -4.24 20.13 2.53
C GLU A 426 -3.97 21.53 3.09
#